data_AF-A0A0C9M5X8-F1
#
_entry.id   AF-A0A0C9M5X8-F1
#
_cell.length_a   1.000
_cell.length_b   1.000
_cell.length_c   1.000
_cell.angle_alpha   90.00
_cell.angle_beta   90.00
_cell.angle_gamma   90.00
#
_symmetry.space_group_name_H-M   'P 1'
#
loop_
_entity.id
_entity.type
_entity.pdbx_description
1 polymer ?
#
loop_
_entity_poly.entity_id
_entity_poly.type
_entity_poly.pdbx_seq_one_letter_code
_entity_poly.pdbx_strand_id
1 'polypeptide(L)'
;MHVDLHRLSVRIHTRYVAQADLWAALVDPNRLENALLNLCINARDAMPDGGKLTIEAPNRILNERMARFHEMEPGRYVAVCVSDTGTGMTPDVVAKAFDPFFTTKPIGVGTGLGLSMIYGFARQ
;
A
#
# COMPACT_ATOMS: atom_id res chain seq x y z
N MET A 1 25.66 -26.47 19.12
CA MET A 1 25.67 -25.72 17.85
C MET A 1 24.88 -26.51 16.83
N HIS A 2 23.58 -26.21 16.68
CA HIS A 2 22.78 -26.72 15.58
C HIS A 2 22.27 -25.46 14.87
N VAL A 3 22.91 -25.11 13.76
CA VAL A 3 22.49 -24.02 12.90
C VAL A 3 21.42 -24.61 12.00
N ASP A 4 20.17 -24.23 12.27
CA ASP A 4 19.02 -24.65 11.48
C ASP A 4 19.07 -23.94 10.11
N LEU A 5 19.57 -24.65 9.11
CA LEU A 5 19.86 -24.17 7.75
C LEU A 5 18.62 -24.11 6.84
N HIS A 6 17.41 -24.10 7.41
CA HIS A 6 16.14 -24.13 6.66
C HIS A 6 15.32 -22.83 6.69
N ARG A 7 15.91 -21.66 6.98
CA ARG A 7 15.33 -20.40 6.49
C ARG A 7 15.72 -20.21 5.03
N LEU A 8 15.05 -20.94 4.14
CA LEU A 8 14.98 -20.61 2.72
C LEU A 8 14.71 -19.09 2.64
N SER A 9 15.59 -18.35 1.96
CA SER A 9 15.43 -16.90 1.83
C SER A 9 14.11 -16.62 1.13
N VAL A 10 13.10 -16.23 1.89
CA VAL A 10 11.81 -15.80 1.34
C VAL A 10 12.08 -14.61 0.42
N ARG A 11 11.80 -14.79 -0.88
CA ARG A 11 12.12 -13.81 -1.92
C ARG A 11 10.87 -13.05 -2.31
N ILE A 12 10.92 -11.73 -2.19
CA ILE A 12 9.93 -10.83 -2.77
C ILE A 12 10.54 -10.23 -4.04
N HIS A 13 9.85 -10.42 -5.15
CA HIS A 13 10.20 -9.78 -6.41
C HIS A 13 9.52 -8.43 -6.49
N THR A 14 10.32 -7.37 -6.54
CA THR A 14 9.80 -6.01 -6.70
C THR A 14 9.71 -5.65 -8.17
N ARG A 15 8.58 -5.09 -8.57
CA ARG A 15 8.36 -4.52 -9.90
C ARG A 15 7.91 -3.08 -9.76
N TYR A 16 8.55 -2.19 -10.50
CA TYR A 16 8.13 -0.80 -10.62
C TYR A 16 7.62 -0.53 -12.03
N VAL A 17 6.47 0.13 -12.12
CA VAL A 17 5.85 0.53 -13.40
C VAL A 17 5.50 2.01 -13.34
N ALA A 18 6.32 2.83 -13.99
CA ALA A 18 5.99 4.23 -14.26
C ALA A 18 5.42 4.38 -15.66
N GLN A 19 4.37 5.17 -15.79
CA GLN A 19 3.88 5.60 -17.09
C GLN A 19 4.88 6.59 -17.71
N ALA A 20 5.19 6.45 -19.01
CA ALA A 20 6.22 7.27 -19.68
C ALA A 20 5.90 8.77 -19.68
N ASP A 21 4.61 9.13 -19.69
CA ASP A 21 4.08 10.49 -19.67
C ASP A 21 3.42 10.84 -18.31
N LEU A 22 4.00 10.36 -17.21
CA LEU A 22 3.49 10.61 -15.86
C LEU A 22 3.32 12.13 -15.60
N TRP A 23 2.15 12.52 -15.11
CA TRP A 23 1.88 13.92 -14.81
C TRP A 23 2.65 14.37 -13.56
N ALA A 24 2.97 15.67 -13.49
CA ALA A 24 3.53 16.25 -12.29
C ALA A 24 2.44 16.33 -11.19
N ALA A 25 2.83 16.04 -9.96
CA ALA A 25 2.00 16.17 -8.77
C ALA A 25 2.73 17.02 -7.73
N LEU A 26 1.99 17.89 -7.03
CA LEU A 26 2.50 18.66 -5.90
C LEU A 26 2.23 17.86 -4.63
N VAL A 27 3.28 17.42 -3.95
CA VAL A 27 3.18 16.56 -2.76
C VAL A 27 4.43 16.76 -1.89
N ASP A 28 4.30 16.53 -0.58
CA ASP A 28 5.45 16.42 0.31
C ASP A 28 6.18 15.08 0.04
N PRO A 29 7.44 15.11 -0.45
CA PRO A 29 8.16 13.88 -0.80
C PRO A 29 8.37 12.94 0.40
N ASN A 30 8.62 13.49 1.60
CA ASN A 30 8.87 12.70 2.79
C ASN A 30 7.58 11.99 3.26
N ARG A 31 6.43 12.66 3.15
CA ARG A 31 5.14 12.03 3.49
C ARG A 31 4.78 10.95 2.49
N LEU A 32 5.01 11.18 1.19
CA LEU A 32 4.79 10.17 0.16
C LEU A 32 5.68 8.94 0.36
N GLU A 33 6.98 9.14 0.64
CA GLU A 33 7.92 8.05 0.89
C GLU A 33 7.50 7.21 2.10
N ASN A 34 7.15 7.86 3.22
CA ASN A 34 6.65 7.16 4.40
C ASN A 34 5.35 6.38 4.13
N ALA A 35 4.43 6.94 3.34
CA ALA A 35 3.21 6.25 2.94
C ALA A 35 3.52 4.99 2.10
N LEU A 36 4.40 5.11 1.10
CA LEU A 36 4.85 4.00 0.28
C LEU A 36 5.54 2.91 1.11
N LEU A 37 6.43 3.28 2.02
CA LEU A 37 7.13 2.33 2.91
C LEU A 37 6.14 1.55 3.78
N ASN A 38 5.15 2.22 4.36
CA ASN A 38 4.11 1.57 5.16
C ASN A 38 3.28 0.58 4.34
N LEU A 39 2.92 0.93 3.10
CA LEU A 39 2.24 0.01 2.18
C LEU A 39 3.13 -1.20 1.83
N CYS A 40 4.40 -0.97 1.52
CA CYS A 40 5.36 -2.04 1.20
C CYS A 40 5.59 -3.01 2.36
N ILE A 41 5.66 -2.49 3.60
CA ILE A 41 5.79 -3.31 4.80
C ILE A 41 4.53 -4.16 5.00
N ASN A 42 3.34 -3.59 4.85
CA ASN A 42 2.09 -4.34 4.96
C ASN A 42 1.98 -5.43 3.87
N ALA A 43 2.36 -5.11 2.64
CA ALA A 43 2.42 -6.08 1.54
C ALA A 43 3.41 -7.23 1.82
N ARG A 44 4.61 -6.91 2.31
CA ARG A 44 5.59 -7.93 2.72
C ARG A 44 5.02 -8.86 3.79
N ASP A 45 4.39 -8.28 4.81
CA ASP A 45 3.83 -9.05 5.92
C ASP A 45 2.67 -9.96 5.46
N ALA A 46 1.98 -9.60 4.36
CA ALA A 46 0.97 -10.45 3.72
C ALA A 46 1.57 -11.59 2.86
N MET A 47 2.88 -11.62 2.64
CA MET A 47 3.59 -12.60 1.79
C MET A 47 4.60 -13.44 2.61
N PRO A 48 4.15 -14.29 3.58
CA PRO A 48 5.06 -15.06 4.45
C PRO A 48 5.96 -16.03 3.68
N ASP A 49 5.48 -16.55 2.55
CA ASP A 49 6.20 -17.49 1.69
C ASP A 49 6.89 -16.79 0.49
N GLY A 50 6.83 -15.45 0.44
CA GLY A 50 7.34 -14.63 -0.64
C GLY A 50 6.28 -14.36 -1.70
N GLY A 51 6.67 -13.66 -2.75
CA GLY A 51 5.70 -13.24 -3.78
C GLY A 51 6.18 -12.09 -4.64
N LYS A 52 5.24 -11.35 -5.20
CA LYS A 52 5.51 -10.18 -6.05
C LYS A 52 4.90 -8.93 -5.43
N LEU A 53 5.74 -7.93 -5.21
CA LEU A 53 5.34 -6.57 -4.87
C LEU A 53 5.42 -5.71 -6.13
N THR A 54 4.31 -5.09 -6.53
CA THR A 54 4.24 -4.18 -7.67
C THR A 54 3.93 -2.78 -7.18
N ILE A 55 4.74 -1.82 -7.57
CA ILE A 55 4.48 -0.39 -7.34
C ILE A 55 4.24 0.25 -8.71
N GLU A 56 3.08 0.89 -8.86
CA GLU A 56 2.68 1.51 -10.12
C GLU A 56 2.30 2.97 -9.89
N ALA A 57 2.64 3.81 -10.87
CA ALA A 57 2.23 5.21 -10.89
C ALA A 57 1.55 5.55 -12.23
N PRO A 58 0.26 5.21 -12.42
CA PRO A 58 -0.45 5.55 -13.64
C PRO A 58 -1.18 6.89 -13.53
N ASN A 59 -1.31 7.56 -14.68
CA ASN A 59 -2.25 8.66 -14.82
C ASN A 59 -3.70 8.12 -14.83
N ARG A 60 -4.61 8.82 -14.15
CA ARG A 60 -6.04 8.49 -14.06
C ARG A 60 -6.89 9.73 -14.28
N ILE A 61 -7.92 9.58 -15.10
CA ILE A 61 -8.98 10.59 -15.24
C ILE A 61 -10.18 10.09 -14.46
N LEU A 62 -10.53 10.81 -13.40
CA LEU A 62 -11.76 10.57 -12.65
C LEU A 62 -12.88 11.35 -13.35
N ASN A 63 -13.83 10.62 -13.94
CA ASN A 63 -15.07 11.22 -14.39
C ASN A 63 -16.00 11.49 -13.20
N GLU A 64 -17.09 12.21 -13.42
CA GLU A 64 -18.03 12.56 -12.35
C GLU A 64 -18.57 11.38 -11.55
N ARG A 65 -18.83 10.24 -12.20
CA ARG A 65 -19.38 9.06 -11.52
C ARG A 65 -18.33 8.46 -10.58
N MET A 66 -17.08 8.32 -11.05
CA MET A 66 -15.97 7.79 -10.26
C MET A 66 -15.60 8.73 -9.12
N ALA A 67 -15.54 10.03 -9.42
CA ALA A 67 -15.30 11.09 -8.45
C ALA A 67 -16.30 11.04 -7.29
N ARG A 68 -17.61 10.98 -7.59
CA ARG A 68 -18.66 10.83 -6.57
C ARG A 68 -18.53 9.56 -5.75
N PHE A 69 -18.18 8.43 -6.37
CA PHE A 69 -18.01 7.15 -5.65
C PHE A 69 -16.83 7.19 -4.66
N HIS A 70 -15.76 7.92 -4.99
CA HIS A 70 -14.58 8.06 -4.14
C HIS A 70 -14.57 9.30 -3.25
N GLU A 71 -15.67 10.07 -3.23
CA GLU A 71 -15.75 11.36 -2.53
C GLU A 71 -14.61 12.33 -2.91
N MET A 72 -14.31 12.37 -4.20
CA MET A 72 -13.27 13.21 -4.83
C MET A 72 -13.89 14.12 -5.89
N GLU A 73 -13.13 15.12 -6.33
CA GLU A 73 -13.50 15.92 -7.49
C GLU A 73 -13.18 15.21 -8.81
N PRO A 74 -13.95 15.43 -9.89
CA PRO A 74 -13.57 14.96 -11.22
C PRO A 74 -12.29 15.64 -11.69
N GLY A 75 -11.40 14.90 -12.35
CA GLY A 75 -10.15 15.50 -12.80
C GLY A 75 -9.03 14.53 -13.15
N ARG A 76 -7.83 15.10 -13.30
CA ARG A 76 -6.59 14.41 -13.62
C ARG A 76 -5.82 14.12 -12.34
N TYR A 77 -5.57 12.84 -12.08
CA TYR A 77 -4.86 12.36 -10.91
C TYR A 77 -3.69 11.49 -11.32
N VAL A 78 -2.59 11.57 -10.56
CA VAL A 78 -1.59 10.51 -10.53
C VAL A 78 -2.03 9.54 -9.44
N ALA A 79 -2.29 8.29 -9.81
CA ALA A 79 -2.53 7.25 -8.83
C ALA A 79 -1.19 6.63 -8.40
N VAL A 80 -1.08 6.24 -7.13
CA VAL A 80 0.04 5.45 -6.62
C VAL A 80 -0.54 4.15 -6.10
N CYS A 81 -0.15 3.04 -6.73
CA CYS A 81 -0.68 1.72 -6.42
C CYS A 81 0.44 0.83 -5.88
N VAL A 82 0.18 0.17 -4.75
CA VAL A 82 1.03 -0.89 -4.20
C VAL A 82 0.20 -2.16 -4.19
N SER A 83 0.66 -3.19 -4.88
CA SER A 83 -0.06 -4.46 -5.03
C SER A 83 0.86 -5.63 -4.69
N ASP A 84 0.37 -6.55 -3.88
CA ASP A 84 1.07 -7.78 -3.52
C ASP A 84 0.30 -9.02 -4.00
N THR A 85 0.98 -10.16 -3.93
CA THR A 85 0.39 -11.49 -4.19
C THR A 85 0.22 -12.27 -2.88
N GLY A 86 0.05 -11.56 -1.78
CA GLY A 86 -0.09 -12.13 -0.45
C GLY A 86 -1.45 -12.75 -0.21
N THR A 87 -1.71 -13.02 1.07
CA THR A 87 -2.95 -13.67 1.53
C THR A 87 -4.19 -12.78 1.45
N GLY A 88 -4.02 -11.49 1.17
CA GLY A 88 -5.08 -10.51 1.12
C GLY A 88 -5.70 -10.23 2.50
N MET A 89 -6.89 -9.64 2.49
CA MET A 89 -7.65 -9.30 3.70
C MET A 89 -9.06 -9.89 3.56
N THR A 90 -9.61 -10.40 4.67
CA THR A 90 -11.02 -10.78 4.71
C THR A 90 -11.91 -9.53 4.66
N PRO A 91 -13.19 -9.64 4.24
CA PRO A 91 -14.08 -8.48 4.18
C PRO A 91 -14.18 -7.68 5.49
N ASP A 92 -14.24 -8.37 6.63
CA ASP A 92 -14.29 -7.73 7.96
C ASP A 92 -13.01 -6.96 8.30
N VAL A 93 -11.85 -7.45 7.83
CA VAL A 93 -10.55 -6.78 8.01
C VAL A 93 -10.48 -5.55 7.11
N VAL A 94 -10.91 -5.65 5.85
CA VAL A 94 -10.94 -4.52 4.91
C VAL A 94 -11.81 -3.38 5.45
N ALA A 95 -12.98 -3.70 6.01
CA ALA A 95 -13.90 -2.71 6.54
C ALA A 95 -13.32 -1.86 7.68
N LYS A 96 -12.33 -2.39 8.41
CA LYS A 96 -11.68 -1.74 9.56
C LYS A 96 -10.23 -1.36 9.29
N ALA A 97 -9.68 -1.68 8.11
CA ALA A 97 -8.26 -1.56 7.82
C ALA A 97 -7.72 -0.13 7.97
N PHE A 98 -8.59 0.87 7.78
CA PHE A 98 -8.26 2.29 7.91
C PHE A 98 -8.62 2.86 9.29
N ASP A 99 -9.21 2.07 10.19
CA ASP A 99 -9.52 2.50 11.55
C ASP A 99 -8.21 2.69 12.35
N PRO A 100 -8.06 3.78 13.10
CA PRO A 100 -6.89 3.97 13.95
C PRO A 100 -6.68 2.81 14.93
N PHE A 101 -5.44 2.35 15.06
CA PHE A 101 -4.99 1.26 15.94
C PHE A 101 -5.50 -0.15 15.59
N PHE A 102 -6.30 -0.31 14.53
CA PHE A 102 -6.71 -1.62 14.07
C PHE A 102 -5.52 -2.37 13.46
N THR A 103 -5.32 -3.63 13.87
CA THR A 103 -4.26 -4.49 13.34
C THR A 103 -4.62 -5.96 13.53
N THR A 104 -4.29 -6.79 12.53
CA THR A 104 -4.33 -8.26 12.63
C THR A 104 -2.98 -8.84 13.05
N LYS A 105 -1.93 -8.00 13.13
CA LYS A 105 -0.59 -8.42 13.53
C LYS A 105 -0.55 -8.72 15.04
N PRO A 106 0.31 -9.64 15.49
CA PRO A 106 0.50 -9.91 16.92
C PRO A 106 0.88 -8.66 17.72
N ILE A 107 0.61 -8.70 19.02
CA ILE A 107 0.95 -7.62 19.96
C ILE A 107 2.44 -7.29 19.86
N GLY A 108 2.77 -6.01 19.73
CA GLY A 108 4.14 -5.51 19.64
C GLY A 108 4.75 -5.54 18.23
N VAL A 109 4.07 -6.11 17.22
CA VAL A 109 4.56 -6.17 15.83
C VAL A 109 4.09 -4.98 14.98
N GLY A 110 2.97 -4.37 15.35
CA GLY A 110 2.42 -3.21 14.64
C GLY A 110 1.62 -2.29 15.55
N THR A 111 1.66 -1.00 15.25
CA THR A 111 0.90 0.04 15.97
C THR A 111 -0.56 0.16 15.52
N GLY A 112 -0.91 -0.45 14.38
CA GLY A 112 -2.21 -0.27 13.73
C GLY A 112 -2.46 1.14 13.18
N LEU A 113 -1.42 1.97 13.05
CA LEU A 113 -1.54 3.35 12.56
C LEU A 113 -1.15 3.54 11.09
N GLY A 114 -0.54 2.54 10.45
CA GLY A 114 0.02 2.69 9.11
C GLY A 114 -1.00 3.15 8.06
N LEU A 115 -2.08 2.37 7.88
CA LEU A 115 -3.10 2.65 6.86
C LEU A 115 -3.96 3.88 7.19
N SER A 116 -4.25 4.14 8.46
CA SER A 116 -5.02 5.34 8.86
C SER A 116 -4.23 6.63 8.60
N MET A 117 -2.92 6.64 8.85
CA MET A 117 -2.05 7.77 8.50
C MET A 117 -1.93 7.97 6.98
N ILE A 118 -1.82 6.89 6.20
CA ILE A 118 -1.80 6.95 4.74
C ILE A 118 -3.10 7.55 4.20
N TYR A 119 -4.25 7.13 4.74
CA TYR A 119 -5.55 7.66 4.34
C TYR A 119 -5.66 9.17 4.63
N GLY A 120 -5.22 9.61 5.80
CA GLY A 120 -5.18 11.03 6.15
C GLY A 120 -4.22 11.85 5.29
N PHE A 121 -3.12 11.27 4.81
CA PHE A 121 -2.21 11.90 3.85
C PHE A 121 -2.84 12.04 2.46
N ALA A 122 -3.55 11.02 1.97
CA ALA A 122 -4.16 11.03 0.64
C ALA A 122 -5.32 12.04 0.47
N ARG A 123 -5.87 12.55 1.60
CA ARG A 123 -7.00 13.49 1.64
C ARG A 123 -6.60 14.96 1.84
N GLN A 124 -5.31 15.27 1.96
CA GLN A 124 -4.78 16.63 2.09
C GLN A 124 -4.64 17.29 0.73
#